data_AF-A0A1Y4U3A8-F1
#
_entry.id   AF-A0A1Y4U3A8-F1
#
_cell.length_a   1.000
_cell.length_b   1.000
_cell.length_c   1.000
_cell.angle_alpha   90.00
_cell.angle_beta   90.00
_cell.angle_gamma   90.00
#
_symmetry.space_group_name_H-M   'P 1'
#
loop_
_entity.id
_entity.type
_entity.pdbx_description
1 polymer ?
#
loop_
_entity_poly.entity_id
_entity_poly.type
_entity_poly.pdbx_seq_one_letter_code
_entity_poly.pdbx_strand_id
1 'polypeptide(L)'
;MNSKGLQFEEILRMQIFYGEKDIDYNNPNGYAFLNWRFDDSMGGNNKENPFQGISDNFEMGKAYMANAIIALYSIIYSHNPQNMADTMVFPVLFSVWHGVELWLKSSIYAISLITNTETKMKQNHNIKDYLDALRERLSELNMNSTEKMALSEVVELVEEFKRVDAHFDFARYSFDRKGNYQFYNAPVGDDKQWQKGLATDIQVVPNTCIKLESLFNLILGITDHFRDFVEYLILVITEGGKLSDDYYEAHIKFCKNFEKKLDDKIEDEPDPLRHIIRAINLYIL
;
A
#
# COMPACT_ATOMS: atom_id res chain seq x y z
N MET A 1 5.84 59.54 34.15
CA MET A 1 6.10 59.66 32.69
C MET A 1 6.35 58.26 32.14
N ASN A 2 5.34 57.75 31.43
CA ASN A 2 5.33 56.70 30.40
C ASN A 2 6.33 55.52 30.42
N SER A 3 5.75 54.37 30.74
CA SER A 3 5.66 53.16 29.91
C SER A 3 6.81 52.83 28.97
N LYS A 4 7.49 51.71 29.26
CA LYS A 4 7.76 50.70 28.24
C LYS A 4 7.41 49.33 28.81
N GLY A 5 6.12 49.00 28.68
CA GLY A 5 5.69 47.61 28.73
C GLY A 5 6.31 46.90 27.53
N LEU A 6 7.17 45.92 27.82
CA LEU A 6 7.54 44.91 26.84
C LEU A 6 6.28 44.09 26.54
N GLN A 7 5.62 44.41 25.43
CA GLN A 7 4.69 43.48 24.79
C GLN A 7 5.51 42.25 24.40
N PHE A 8 5.32 41.16 25.16
CA PHE A 8 5.57 39.83 24.64
C PHE A 8 4.53 39.62 23.53
N GLU A 9 4.94 39.76 22.28
CA GLU A 9 4.20 39.15 21.18
C GLU A 9 4.21 37.64 21.44
N GLU A 10 3.04 37.09 21.78
CA GLU A 10 2.81 35.66 21.68
C GLU A 10 3.07 35.28 20.21
N ILE A 11 4.23 34.69 19.97
CA ILE A 11 4.47 33.97 18.72
C ILE A 11 3.39 32.89 18.67
N LEU A 12 2.37 33.10 17.84
CA LEU A 12 1.36 32.09 17.52
C LEU A 12 2.09 30.82 17.11
N ARG A 13 2.18 29.88 18.04
CA ARG A 13 2.85 28.60 17.82
C ARG A 13 1.98 27.85 16.82
N MET A 14 2.52 27.58 15.63
CA MET A 14 1.81 26.79 14.64
C MET A 14 1.55 25.39 15.21
N GLN A 15 0.30 25.10 15.52
CA GLN A 15 -0.16 23.81 16.03
C GLN A 15 -0.63 22.94 14.86
N ILE A 16 -0.05 21.75 14.72
CA ILE A 16 -0.41 20.77 13.68
C ILE A 16 -1.09 19.51 14.25
N PHE A 17 -1.07 19.32 15.57
CA PHE A 17 -1.77 18.24 16.26
C PHE A 17 -2.83 18.85 17.17
N TYR A 18 -4.09 18.50 16.93
CA TYR A 18 -5.25 18.96 17.68
C TYR A 18 -5.78 17.79 18.50
N GLY A 19 -5.98 18.01 19.81
CA GLY A 19 -6.72 17.06 20.64
C GLY A 19 -8.22 17.33 20.59
N GLU A 20 -9.02 16.44 21.17
CA GLU A 20 -10.49 16.50 21.18
C GLU A 20 -11.06 17.90 21.49
N LYS A 21 -10.49 18.58 22.48
CA LYS A 21 -10.93 19.91 22.92
C LYS A 21 -10.56 21.06 21.96
N ASP A 22 -9.64 20.81 21.04
CA ASP A 22 -9.09 21.81 20.11
C ASP A 22 -9.76 21.73 18.73
N ILE A 23 -10.60 20.71 18.47
CA ILE A 23 -11.24 20.45 17.18
C ILE A 23 -12.53 21.29 17.03
N ASP A 24 -12.63 22.04 15.93
CA ASP A 24 -13.89 22.66 15.52
C ASP A 24 -14.74 21.67 14.72
N TYR A 25 -15.63 20.98 15.43
CA TYR A 25 -16.58 20.04 14.83
C TYR A 25 -17.61 20.69 13.89
N ASN A 26 -17.74 22.02 13.88
CA ASN A 26 -18.56 22.71 12.89
C ASN A 26 -17.85 22.84 11.53
N ASN A 27 -16.52 22.66 11.49
CA ASN A 27 -15.72 22.69 10.28
C ASN A 27 -14.71 21.52 10.23
N PRO A 28 -15.20 20.27 10.16
CA PRO A 28 -14.35 19.07 10.28
C PRO A 28 -13.40 18.87 9.10
N ASN A 29 -13.69 19.48 7.94
CA ASN A 29 -12.92 19.31 6.70
C ASN A 29 -11.46 19.82 6.80
N GLY A 30 -11.13 20.61 7.81
CA GLY A 30 -9.76 21.05 8.09
C GLY A 30 -8.91 20.04 8.84
N TYR A 31 -9.47 18.91 9.28
CA TYR A 31 -8.81 17.94 10.13
C TYR A 31 -8.72 16.55 9.48
N ALA A 32 -7.62 15.86 9.75
CA ALA A 32 -7.46 14.44 9.47
C ALA A 32 -7.31 13.69 10.80
N PHE A 33 -8.21 12.74 11.06
CA PHE A 33 -8.21 11.95 12.29
C PHE A 33 -7.24 10.77 12.14
N LEU A 34 -6.20 10.73 12.97
CA LEU A 34 -5.13 9.73 12.85
C LEU A 34 -5.57 8.32 13.25
N ASN A 35 -6.58 8.19 14.11
CA ASN A 35 -7.04 6.94 14.71
C ASN A 35 -8.37 6.41 14.15
N TRP A 36 -9.14 7.22 13.43
CA TRP A 36 -10.55 6.93 13.09
C TRP A 36 -10.78 5.61 12.33
N ARG A 37 -9.79 5.20 11.52
CA ARG A 37 -9.82 3.94 10.77
C ARG A 37 -9.25 2.75 11.56
N PHE A 38 -8.63 3.00 12.71
CA PHE A 38 -7.95 2.00 13.55
C PHE A 38 -8.64 1.76 14.90
N ASP A 39 -9.68 2.52 15.21
CA ASP A 39 -10.41 2.44 16.47
C ASP A 39 -11.88 2.08 16.25
N ASP A 40 -12.14 1.16 15.33
CA ASP A 40 -13.47 0.70 14.87
C ASP A 40 -14.49 1.81 14.54
N SER A 41 -14.02 3.05 14.37
CA SER A 41 -14.83 4.25 14.26
C SER A 41 -15.81 4.45 15.45
N MET A 42 -15.62 3.73 16.55
CA MET A 42 -16.41 3.82 17.78
C MET A 42 -15.53 4.01 19.03
N GLY A 43 -14.21 4.20 18.85
CA GLY A 43 -13.25 4.48 19.92
C GLY A 43 -12.71 3.22 20.61
N GLY A 44 -12.99 2.03 20.08
CA GLY A 44 -12.45 0.76 20.56
C GLY A 44 -11.09 0.48 19.93
N ASN A 45 -10.03 0.37 20.75
CA ASN A 45 -8.75 -0.19 20.31
C ASN A 45 -8.25 -1.20 21.35
N ASN A 46 -8.32 -2.48 20.98
CA ASN A 46 -7.89 -3.56 21.86
C ASN A 46 -6.84 -4.43 21.17
N LYS A 47 -5.57 -4.28 21.57
CA LYS A 47 -4.45 -5.11 21.11
C LYS A 47 -4.60 -6.61 21.39
N GLU A 48 -5.47 -6.99 22.32
CA GLU A 48 -5.76 -8.40 22.64
C GLU A 48 -6.79 -9.00 21.67
N ASN A 49 -7.51 -8.17 20.92
CA ASN A 49 -8.40 -8.62 19.86
C ASN A 49 -7.56 -9.00 18.62
N PRO A 50 -7.49 -10.28 18.22
CA PRO A 50 -6.71 -10.69 17.06
C PRO A 50 -7.21 -10.06 15.75
N PHE A 51 -8.48 -9.65 15.68
CA PHE A 51 -9.04 -8.94 14.53
C PHE A 51 -8.47 -7.52 14.36
N GLN A 52 -8.09 -6.85 15.46
CA GLN A 52 -7.59 -5.47 15.41
C GLN A 52 -6.39 -5.35 14.46
N GLY A 53 -5.37 -6.20 14.64
CA GLY A 53 -4.19 -6.18 13.78
C GLY A 53 -4.45 -6.57 12.33
N ILE A 54 -5.48 -7.37 12.06
CA ILE A 54 -5.93 -7.71 10.70
C ILE A 54 -6.51 -6.47 10.02
N SER A 55 -7.45 -5.81 10.70
CA SER A 55 -8.12 -4.61 10.23
C SER A 55 -7.15 -3.44 10.06
N ASP A 56 -6.29 -3.18 11.05
CA ASP A 56 -5.34 -2.07 11.01
C ASP A 56 -4.36 -2.19 9.83
N ASN A 57 -3.84 -3.40 9.60
CA ASN A 57 -2.98 -3.66 8.44
C ASN A 57 -3.74 -3.46 7.12
N PHE A 58 -5.00 -3.89 7.03
CA PHE A 58 -5.79 -3.70 5.82
C PHE A 58 -6.04 -2.21 5.54
N GLU A 59 -6.55 -1.47 6.52
CA GLU A 59 -6.85 -0.04 6.42
C GLU A 59 -5.60 0.79 6.11
N MET A 60 -4.49 0.50 6.78
CA MET A 60 -3.22 1.17 6.51
C MET A 60 -2.69 0.81 5.11
N GLY A 61 -2.83 -0.44 4.68
CA GLY A 61 -2.46 -0.87 3.33
C GLY A 61 -3.26 -0.14 2.24
N LYS A 62 -4.58 0.05 2.43
CA LYS A 62 -5.43 0.86 1.53
C LYS A 62 -4.89 2.28 1.39
N ALA A 63 -4.51 2.92 2.50
CA ALA A 63 -3.95 4.27 2.47
C ALA A 63 -2.64 4.37 1.67
N TYR A 64 -1.72 3.42 1.85
CA TYR A 64 -0.48 3.39 1.07
C TYR A 64 -0.72 3.15 -0.43
N MET A 65 -1.61 2.22 -0.78
CA MET A 65 -1.95 1.95 -2.18
C MET A 65 -2.65 3.15 -2.84
N ALA A 66 -3.60 3.78 -2.14
CA ALA A 66 -4.24 5.02 -2.58
C ALA A 66 -3.22 6.14 -2.83
N ASN A 67 -2.27 6.33 -1.90
CA ASN A 67 -1.20 7.32 -2.06
C ASN A 67 -0.31 7.03 -3.29
N ALA A 68 0.05 5.76 -3.51
CA ALA A 68 0.83 5.36 -4.67
C ALA A 68 0.09 5.65 -5.99
N ILE A 69 -1.21 5.34 -6.06
CA ILE A 69 -2.05 5.56 -7.24
C ILE A 69 -2.19 7.05 -7.54
N ILE A 70 -2.54 7.89 -6.54
CA ILE A 70 -2.68 9.34 -6.74
C ILE A 70 -1.37 9.96 -7.23
N ALA A 71 -0.26 9.63 -6.56
CA ALA A 71 1.05 10.18 -6.91
C ALA A 71 1.47 9.77 -8.33
N LEU A 72 1.35 8.48 -8.67
CA LEU A 72 1.76 7.98 -9.97
C LEU A 72 0.82 8.48 -11.10
N TYR A 73 -0.49 8.49 -10.86
CA TYR A 73 -1.46 9.06 -11.78
C TYR A 73 -1.15 10.54 -12.06
N SER A 74 -0.87 11.32 -11.01
CA SER A 74 -0.53 12.74 -11.15
C SER A 74 0.70 12.95 -12.03
N ILE A 75 1.73 12.12 -11.89
CA ILE A 75 2.94 12.16 -12.73
C ILE A 75 2.62 11.81 -14.19
N ILE A 76 1.84 10.74 -14.42
CA ILE A 76 1.47 10.28 -15.76
C ILE A 76 0.60 11.32 -16.47
N TYR A 77 -0.45 11.79 -15.79
CA TYR A 77 -1.41 12.74 -16.31
C TYR A 77 -0.77 14.09 -16.67
N SER A 78 0.18 14.56 -15.85
CA SER A 78 0.93 15.80 -16.10
C SER A 78 2.08 15.64 -17.12
N HIS A 79 2.24 14.45 -17.71
CA HIS A 79 3.32 14.12 -18.65
C HIS A 79 4.74 14.28 -18.07
N ASN A 80 4.93 13.90 -16.80
CA ASN A 80 6.21 13.93 -16.10
C ASN A 80 6.96 15.27 -16.23
N PRO A 81 6.35 16.39 -15.79
CA PRO A 81 6.91 17.70 -15.98
C PRO A 81 8.25 17.82 -15.26
N GLN A 82 9.26 18.37 -15.94
CA GLN A 82 10.61 18.56 -15.38
C GLN A 82 11.24 17.28 -14.81
N ASN A 83 10.87 16.10 -15.33
CA ASN A 83 11.32 14.80 -14.84
C ASN A 83 10.99 14.55 -13.35
N MET A 84 9.84 15.05 -12.87
CA MET A 84 9.35 14.83 -11.50
C MET A 84 9.38 13.36 -11.06
N ALA A 85 9.14 12.43 -11.99
CA ALA A 85 9.18 10.99 -11.77
C ALA A 85 10.51 10.54 -11.15
N ASP A 86 11.64 11.13 -11.55
CA ASP A 86 12.98 10.74 -11.09
C ASP A 86 13.14 10.94 -9.57
N THR A 87 12.36 11.84 -8.99
CA THR A 87 12.32 12.09 -7.53
C THR A 87 11.17 11.35 -6.87
N MET A 88 9.98 11.41 -7.46
CA MET A 88 8.75 10.94 -6.82
C MET A 88 8.54 9.42 -6.91
N VAL A 89 9.26 8.72 -7.78
CA VAL A 89 9.13 7.25 -7.93
C VAL A 89 9.52 6.50 -6.66
N PHE A 90 10.46 6.99 -5.86
CA PHE A 90 10.88 6.34 -4.63
C PHE A 90 9.76 6.32 -3.56
N PRO A 91 9.12 7.45 -3.20
CA PRO A 91 7.91 7.44 -2.37
C PRO A 91 6.77 6.56 -2.90
N VAL A 92 6.56 6.52 -4.23
CA VAL A 92 5.57 5.63 -4.85
C VAL A 92 5.90 4.17 -4.57
N LEU A 93 7.13 3.73 -4.88
CA LEU A 93 7.57 2.34 -4.64
C LEU A 93 7.57 1.96 -3.16
N PHE A 94 7.93 2.88 -2.27
CA PHE A 94 7.84 2.67 -0.83
C PHE A 94 6.38 2.39 -0.43
N SER A 95 5.45 3.19 -0.93
CA SER A 95 4.02 3.03 -0.66
C SER A 95 3.50 1.69 -1.19
N VAL A 96 3.85 1.32 -2.42
CA VAL A 96 3.46 0.03 -3.02
C VAL A 96 4.00 -1.15 -2.20
N TRP A 97 5.31 -1.16 -1.91
CA TRP A 97 5.93 -2.26 -1.16
C TRP A 97 5.26 -2.42 0.20
N HIS A 98 5.07 -1.31 0.92
CA HIS A 98 4.54 -1.37 2.26
C HIS A 98 3.03 -1.68 2.28
N GLY A 99 2.26 -1.18 1.32
CA GLY A 99 0.85 -1.54 1.15
C GLY A 99 0.67 -3.04 0.93
N VAL A 100 1.45 -3.64 0.02
CA VAL A 100 1.45 -5.09 -0.24
C VAL A 100 1.90 -5.89 0.98
N GLU A 101 2.95 -5.46 1.69
CA GLU A 101 3.42 -6.10 2.92
C GLU A 101 2.30 -6.17 3.98
N LEU A 102 1.58 -5.07 4.18
CA LEU A 102 0.49 -4.99 5.16
C LEU A 102 -0.70 -5.88 4.75
N TRP A 103 -1.08 -5.88 3.47
CA TRP A 103 -2.14 -6.77 2.98
C TRP A 103 -1.78 -8.24 3.10
N LEU A 104 -0.53 -8.64 2.79
CA LEU A 104 -0.06 -10.00 3.01
C LEU A 104 -0.13 -10.41 4.50
N LYS A 105 0.30 -9.52 5.41
CA LYS A 105 0.19 -9.75 6.86
C LYS A 105 -1.27 -9.91 7.28
N SER A 106 -2.14 -9.02 6.82
CA SER A 106 -3.58 -9.06 7.10
C SER A 106 -4.19 -10.40 6.65
N SER A 107 -3.92 -10.85 5.43
CA SER A 107 -4.43 -12.14 4.93
C SER A 107 -3.96 -13.34 5.74
N ILE A 108 -2.67 -13.39 6.09
CA ILE A 108 -2.08 -14.50 6.86
C ILE A 108 -2.68 -14.56 8.26
N TYR A 109 -2.87 -13.40 8.90
CA TYR A 109 -3.48 -13.30 10.22
C TYR A 109 -4.97 -13.64 10.16
N ALA A 110 -5.68 -13.19 9.14
CA ALA A 110 -7.09 -13.51 8.92
C ALA A 110 -7.31 -15.01 8.73
N ILE A 111 -6.54 -15.66 7.86
CA ILE A 111 -6.63 -17.11 7.66
C ILE A 111 -6.32 -17.86 8.96
N SER A 112 -5.32 -17.41 9.73
CA SER A 112 -5.00 -18.01 11.05
C SER A 112 -6.19 -17.94 12.00
N LEU A 113 -6.84 -16.78 12.06
CA LEU A 113 -8.00 -16.55 12.92
C LEU A 113 -9.18 -17.42 12.49
N ILE A 114 -9.50 -17.44 11.19
CA ILE A 114 -10.61 -18.21 10.62
C ILE A 114 -10.40 -19.73 10.81
N THR A 115 -9.17 -20.22 10.66
CA THR A 115 -8.85 -21.66 10.76
C THR A 115 -8.48 -22.09 12.17
N ASN A 116 -8.42 -21.16 13.12
CA ASN A 116 -7.92 -21.38 14.48
C ASN A 116 -6.53 -22.05 14.51
N THR A 117 -5.63 -21.57 13.65
CA THR A 117 -4.24 -22.04 13.54
C THR A 117 -3.26 -20.98 14.04
N GLU A 118 -2.15 -21.39 14.64
CA GLU A 118 -1.12 -20.44 15.09
C GLU A 118 -0.38 -19.83 13.89
N THR A 119 -0.17 -18.51 13.93
CA THR A 119 0.80 -17.85 13.06
C THR A 119 2.23 -18.18 13.47
N LYS A 120 2.92 -19.01 12.66
CA LYS A 120 4.35 -19.30 12.83
C LYS A 120 5.30 -18.28 12.19
N MET A 121 4.77 -17.18 11.64
CA MET A 121 5.60 -16.22 10.90
C MET A 121 6.47 -15.37 11.83
N LYS A 122 7.78 -15.43 11.63
CA LYS A 122 8.70 -14.45 12.22
C LYS A 122 8.46 -13.10 11.57
N GLN A 123 8.35 -12.04 12.37
CA GLN A 123 8.30 -10.68 11.85
C GLN A 123 9.61 -10.37 11.12
N ASN A 124 9.55 -10.37 9.79
CA ASN A 124 10.58 -9.81 8.92
C ASN A 124 9.91 -8.84 7.93
N HIS A 125 10.69 -8.07 7.17
CA HIS A 125 10.16 -7.13 6.16
C HIS A 125 10.31 -7.69 4.73
N ASN A 126 10.40 -9.01 4.60
CA ASN A 126 10.60 -9.66 3.32
C ASN A 126 9.25 -10.08 2.73
N ILE A 127 8.78 -9.33 1.73
CA ILE A 127 7.51 -9.58 1.03
C ILE A 127 7.47 -10.96 0.36
N LYS A 128 8.62 -11.53 -0.04
CA LYS A 128 8.67 -12.88 -0.61
C LYS A 128 8.27 -13.93 0.41
N ASP A 129 8.76 -13.80 1.64
CA ASP A 129 8.47 -14.75 2.72
C ASP A 129 6.99 -14.70 3.10
N TYR A 130 6.38 -13.51 3.11
CA TYR A 130 4.94 -13.36 3.33
C TYR A 130 4.11 -13.92 2.17
N LEU A 131 4.51 -13.66 0.92
CA LEU A 131 3.82 -14.21 -0.24
C LEU A 131 3.86 -15.74 -0.22
N ASP A 132 5.03 -16.34 0.03
CA ASP A 132 5.17 -17.79 0.11
C ASP A 132 4.32 -18.40 1.23
N ALA A 133 4.31 -17.78 2.40
CA ALA A 133 3.49 -18.22 3.53
C ALA A 133 1.98 -18.12 3.23
N LEU A 134 1.53 -17.08 2.51
CA LEU A 134 0.13 -16.97 2.09
C LEU A 134 -0.23 -18.05 1.07
N ARG A 135 0.64 -18.30 0.08
CA ARG A 135 0.43 -19.36 -0.94
C ARG A 135 0.38 -20.75 -0.30
N GLU A 136 1.26 -21.03 0.66
CA GLU A 136 1.25 -22.29 1.43
C GLU A 136 -0.10 -22.49 2.13
N ARG A 137 -0.62 -21.46 2.81
CA ARG A 137 -1.93 -21.50 3.48
C ARG A 137 -3.09 -21.70 2.52
N LEU A 138 -3.08 -21.03 1.38
CA LEU A 138 -4.12 -21.21 0.36
C LEU A 138 -4.09 -22.63 -0.22
N SER A 139 -2.89 -23.17 -0.44
CA SER A 139 -2.71 -24.56 -0.87
C SER A 139 -3.25 -25.57 0.15
N GLU A 140 -2.96 -25.38 1.45
CA GLU A 140 -3.51 -26.21 2.53
C GLU A 140 -5.06 -26.19 2.58
N LEU A 141 -5.66 -25.05 2.22
CA LEU A 141 -7.11 -24.87 2.11
C LEU A 141 -7.70 -25.36 0.77
N ASN A 142 -6.87 -25.86 -0.15
CA ASN A 142 -7.22 -26.20 -1.53
C ASN A 142 -7.78 -25.02 -2.36
N MET A 143 -7.38 -23.79 -2.02
CA MET A 143 -7.85 -22.56 -2.66
C MET A 143 -6.94 -22.11 -3.82
N ASN A 144 -6.66 -23.03 -4.74
CA ASN A 144 -5.73 -22.80 -5.85
C ASN A 144 -6.28 -21.84 -6.91
N SER A 145 -7.61 -21.78 -7.08
CA SER A 145 -8.25 -20.80 -7.98
C SER A 145 -8.10 -19.40 -7.38
N THR A 146 -8.40 -19.27 -6.09
CA THR A 146 -8.26 -18.01 -5.33
C THR A 146 -6.84 -17.49 -5.37
N GLU A 147 -5.83 -18.33 -5.14
CA GLU A 147 -4.41 -17.93 -5.24
C GLU A 147 -4.10 -17.29 -6.59
N LYS A 148 -4.52 -17.93 -7.69
CA LYS A 148 -4.27 -17.43 -9.05
C LYS A 148 -4.99 -16.13 -9.34
N MET A 149 -6.24 -16.01 -8.91
CA MET A 149 -7.06 -14.82 -9.15
C MET A 149 -6.63 -13.63 -8.32
N ALA A 150 -6.24 -13.85 -7.05
CA ALA A 150 -5.96 -12.78 -6.10
C ALA A 150 -4.50 -12.31 -6.13
N LEU A 151 -3.55 -13.20 -6.44
CA LEU A 151 -2.12 -12.94 -6.22
C LEU A 151 -1.30 -12.78 -7.50
N SER A 152 -1.89 -12.83 -8.70
CA SER A 152 -1.16 -12.75 -9.98
C SER A 152 -0.21 -11.56 -10.04
N GLU A 153 -0.72 -10.35 -9.81
CA GLU A 153 0.06 -9.12 -9.90
C GLU A 153 1.02 -8.95 -8.71
N VAL A 154 0.68 -9.50 -7.54
CA VAL A 154 1.59 -9.53 -6.39
C VAL A 154 2.79 -10.43 -6.69
N VAL A 155 2.58 -11.58 -7.33
CA VAL A 155 3.65 -12.49 -7.78
C VAL A 155 4.53 -11.80 -8.81
N GLU A 156 3.94 -11.11 -9.80
CA GLU A 156 4.69 -10.35 -10.80
C GLU A 156 5.57 -9.27 -10.16
N LEU A 157 5.01 -8.49 -9.23
CA LEU A 157 5.75 -7.46 -8.49
C LEU A 157 6.93 -8.06 -7.71
N VAL A 158 6.68 -9.14 -6.96
CA VAL A 158 7.71 -9.78 -6.13
C VAL A 158 8.82 -10.42 -6.97
N GLU A 159 8.49 -11.04 -8.10
CA GLU A 159 9.50 -11.58 -9.00
C GLU A 159 10.31 -10.47 -9.69
N GLU A 160 9.71 -9.32 -10.01
CA GLU A 160 10.46 -8.16 -10.51
C GLU A 160 11.42 -7.59 -9.47
N PHE A 161 10.98 -7.46 -8.21
CA PHE A 161 11.86 -7.05 -7.11
C PHE A 161 13.01 -8.03 -6.90
N LYS A 162 12.74 -9.34 -6.97
CA LYS A 162 13.77 -10.37 -6.88
C LYS A 162 14.73 -10.33 -8.06
N ARG A 163 14.24 -10.10 -9.28
CA ARG A 163 15.05 -10.01 -10.51
C ARG A 163 16.11 -8.92 -10.41
N VAL A 164 15.79 -7.81 -9.74
CA VAL A 164 16.71 -6.70 -9.55
C VAL A 164 17.45 -6.73 -8.20
N ASP A 165 17.27 -7.75 -7.36
CA ASP A 165 17.82 -7.82 -5.99
C ASP A 165 17.39 -6.61 -5.11
N ALA A 166 16.12 -6.23 -5.19
CA ALA A 166 15.56 -5.16 -4.36
C ALA A 166 15.40 -5.61 -2.90
N HIS A 167 15.69 -4.68 -1.97
CA HIS A 167 15.47 -4.86 -0.53
C HIS A 167 14.55 -3.77 0.01
N PHE A 168 13.77 -4.04 1.06
CA PHE A 168 12.75 -3.12 1.57
C PHE A 168 13.21 -1.68 1.82
N ASP A 169 14.49 -1.45 2.13
CA ASP A 169 15.05 -0.12 2.35
C ASP A 169 15.47 0.63 1.08
N PHE A 170 15.44 0.01 -0.11
CA PHE A 170 15.89 0.62 -1.38
C PHE A 170 15.17 1.93 -1.69
N ALA A 171 13.87 2.00 -1.36
CA ALA A 171 13.04 3.16 -1.63
C ALA A 171 13.21 4.28 -0.58
N ARG A 172 13.95 4.02 0.50
CA ARG A 172 14.18 4.97 1.59
C ARG A 172 15.60 5.51 1.61
N TYR A 173 16.57 4.67 1.28
CA TYR A 173 17.99 4.99 1.38
C TYR A 173 18.74 4.52 0.14
N SER A 174 19.71 5.33 -0.30
CA SER A 174 20.61 4.96 -1.40
C SER A 174 21.64 3.90 -1.03
N PHE A 175 21.75 3.55 0.25
CA PHE A 175 22.60 2.47 0.75
C PHE A 175 21.82 1.65 1.76
N ASP A 176 22.10 0.35 1.83
CA ASP A 176 21.53 -0.49 2.87
C ASP A 176 22.10 -0.13 4.27
N ARG A 177 21.58 -0.75 5.32
CA ARG A 177 22.05 -0.54 6.71
C ARG A 177 23.53 -0.86 6.94
N LYS A 178 24.17 -1.63 6.04
CA LYS A 178 25.59 -1.99 6.09
C LYS A 178 26.45 -1.06 5.23
N GLY A 179 25.84 -0.10 4.52
CA GLY A 179 26.52 0.82 3.61
C GLY A 179 26.75 0.25 2.20
N ASN A 180 26.14 -0.89 1.86
CA ASN A 180 26.24 -1.43 0.50
C ASN A 180 25.31 -0.65 -0.45
N TYR A 181 25.67 -0.63 -1.73
CA TYR A 181 24.81 -0.07 -2.78
C TYR A 181 23.46 -0.78 -2.85
N GLN A 182 22.45 -0.03 -3.28
CA GLN A 182 21.21 -0.60 -3.77
C GLN A 182 21.38 -0.99 -5.25
N PHE A 183 20.49 -1.84 -5.76
CA PHE A 183 20.59 -2.34 -7.13
C PHE A 183 20.66 -1.23 -8.20
N TYR A 184 19.98 -0.10 -7.99
CA TYR A 184 19.90 0.98 -8.97
C TYR A 184 21.11 1.93 -8.96
N ASN A 185 21.99 1.87 -7.96
CA ASN A 185 23.13 2.76 -7.84
C ASN A 185 24.49 2.06 -7.67
N ALA A 186 24.53 0.74 -7.76
CA ALA A 186 25.78 -0.02 -7.79
C ALA A 186 26.57 0.25 -9.09
N PRO A 187 27.89 0.46 -9.05
CA PRO A 187 28.69 0.61 -10.26
C PRO A 187 28.86 -0.73 -11.00
N VAL A 188 29.20 -0.69 -12.31
CA VAL A 188 29.54 -1.90 -13.07
C VAL A 188 30.69 -2.65 -12.39
N GLY A 189 30.50 -3.96 -12.22
CA GLY A 189 31.48 -4.87 -11.59
C GLY A 189 31.23 -5.10 -10.09
N ASP A 190 30.36 -4.33 -9.46
CA ASP A 190 29.94 -4.53 -8.06
C ASP A 190 28.99 -5.75 -7.94
N ASP A 191 28.99 -6.42 -6.78
CA ASP A 191 28.15 -7.60 -6.56
C ASP A 191 26.67 -7.24 -6.52
N LYS A 192 26.33 -6.01 -6.08
CA LYS A 192 24.98 -5.44 -6.06
C LYS A 192 24.48 -4.96 -7.42
N GLN A 193 25.32 -4.90 -8.45
CA GLN A 193 24.88 -4.49 -9.78
C GLN A 193 24.07 -5.60 -10.46
N TRP A 194 22.77 -5.38 -10.65
CA TRP A 194 21.84 -6.36 -11.24
C TRP A 194 21.98 -6.49 -12.77
N GLN A 195 22.40 -5.43 -13.46
CA GLN A 195 22.63 -5.40 -14.91
C GLN A 195 23.97 -6.07 -15.26
N LYS A 196 23.95 -7.36 -15.60
CA LYS A 196 25.15 -8.14 -15.93
C LYS A 196 25.57 -7.97 -17.39
N GLY A 197 26.87 -8.12 -17.67
CA GLY A 197 27.42 -8.14 -19.04
C GLY A 197 27.70 -6.77 -19.67
N LEU A 198 27.60 -5.68 -18.89
CA LEU A 198 28.01 -4.35 -19.34
C LEU A 198 29.54 -4.27 -19.40
N ALA A 199 30.11 -4.11 -20.60
CA ALA A 199 31.54 -3.90 -20.78
C ALA A 199 31.84 -2.39 -20.76
N THR A 200 32.61 -1.94 -19.76
CA THR A 200 33.11 -0.57 -19.69
C THR A 200 34.45 -0.55 -18.97
N ASP A 201 35.40 0.22 -19.51
CA ASP A 201 36.72 0.46 -18.92
C ASP A 201 36.68 1.46 -17.74
N ILE A 202 35.49 2.02 -17.45
CA ILE A 202 35.24 3.01 -16.39
C ILE A 202 34.16 2.47 -15.45
N GLN A 203 34.36 2.64 -14.13
CA GLN A 203 33.30 2.43 -13.13
C GLN A 203 32.18 3.46 -13.31
N VAL A 204 31.20 3.11 -14.13
CA VAL A 204 29.97 3.88 -14.35
C VAL A 204 28.84 3.21 -13.59
N VAL A 205 27.90 3.99 -13.07
CA VAL A 205 26.62 3.49 -12.56
C VAL A 205 25.64 3.42 -13.74
N PRO A 206 25.20 2.23 -14.16
CA PRO A 206 24.20 2.08 -15.22
C PRO A 206 22.87 2.67 -14.79
N ASN A 207 22.18 3.35 -15.71
CA ASN A 207 20.84 3.85 -15.44
C ASN A 207 19.87 2.68 -15.24
N THR A 208 19.08 2.75 -14.17
CA THR A 208 17.93 1.89 -13.93
C THR A 208 16.69 2.77 -13.96
N CYS A 209 15.68 2.40 -14.75
CA CYS A 209 14.45 3.18 -14.87
C CYS A 209 13.21 2.28 -14.73
N ILE A 210 12.08 2.91 -14.45
CA ILE A 210 10.77 2.26 -14.32
C ILE A 210 9.86 2.82 -15.39
N LYS A 211 9.14 1.93 -16.08
CA LYS A 211 8.08 2.33 -17.02
C LYS A 211 6.82 2.68 -16.22
N LEU A 212 6.49 3.98 -16.15
CA LEU A 212 5.42 4.51 -15.30
C LEU A 212 4.06 3.87 -15.55
N GLU A 213 3.64 3.74 -16.81
CA GLU A 213 2.36 3.11 -17.17
C GLU A 213 2.30 1.63 -16.76
N SER A 214 3.41 0.90 -16.88
CA SER A 214 3.48 -0.50 -16.47
C SER A 214 3.38 -0.64 -14.95
N LEU A 215 4.07 0.23 -14.20
CA LEU A 215 3.92 0.28 -12.75
C LEU A 215 2.48 0.64 -12.35
N PHE A 216 1.85 1.59 -13.04
CA PHE A 216 0.49 2.02 -12.74
C PHE A 216 -0.53 0.88 -12.94
N ASN A 217 -0.48 0.21 -14.10
CA ASN A 217 -1.36 -0.93 -14.37
C ASN A 217 -1.15 -2.09 -13.39
N LEU A 218 0.11 -2.34 -12.99
CA LEU A 218 0.41 -3.35 -11.99
C LEU A 218 -0.21 -3.01 -10.62
N ILE A 219 -0.10 -1.76 -10.18
CA ILE A 219 -0.69 -1.29 -8.91
C ILE A 219 -2.23 -1.38 -8.96
N LEU A 220 -2.85 -1.03 -10.09
CA LEU A 220 -4.29 -1.16 -10.28
C LEU A 220 -4.71 -2.63 -10.19
N GLY A 221 -4.04 -3.55 -10.89
CA GLY A 221 -4.35 -4.97 -10.81
C GLY A 221 -4.16 -5.57 -9.39
N ILE A 222 -3.13 -5.15 -8.65
CA ILE A 222 -2.99 -5.52 -7.22
C ILE A 222 -4.18 -5.00 -6.41
N THR A 223 -4.61 -3.77 -6.67
CA THR A 223 -5.72 -3.14 -5.96
C THR A 223 -7.06 -3.80 -6.31
N ASP A 224 -7.27 -4.21 -7.55
CA ASP A 224 -8.51 -4.85 -7.97
C ASP A 224 -8.60 -6.30 -7.49
N HIS A 225 -7.48 -7.02 -7.46
CA HIS A 225 -7.50 -8.47 -7.20
C HIS A 225 -7.10 -8.84 -5.77
N PHE A 226 -6.02 -8.26 -5.24
CA PHE A 226 -5.51 -8.66 -3.93
C PHE A 226 -6.26 -7.99 -2.79
N ARG A 227 -6.65 -6.71 -2.94
CA ARG A 227 -7.50 -6.02 -1.96
C ARG A 227 -8.81 -6.75 -1.74
N ASP A 228 -9.51 -7.11 -2.82
CA ASP A 228 -10.81 -7.81 -2.76
C ASP A 228 -10.69 -9.15 -2.02
N PHE A 229 -9.57 -9.85 -2.20
CA PHE A 229 -9.28 -11.04 -1.40
C PHE A 229 -9.12 -10.73 0.09
N VAL A 230 -8.37 -9.68 0.46
CA VAL A 230 -8.20 -9.29 1.87
C VAL A 230 -9.54 -8.86 2.47
N GLU A 231 -10.35 -8.11 1.74
CA GLU A 231 -11.70 -7.70 2.16
C GLU A 231 -12.62 -8.91 2.35
N TYR A 232 -12.61 -9.86 1.42
CA TYR A 232 -13.33 -11.12 1.56
C TYR A 232 -12.97 -11.86 2.85
N LEU A 233 -11.67 -11.94 3.20
CA LEU A 233 -11.25 -12.56 4.47
C LEU A 233 -11.81 -11.82 5.68
N ILE A 234 -11.84 -10.48 5.64
CA ILE A 234 -12.43 -9.65 6.70
C ILE A 234 -13.95 -9.88 6.81
N LEU A 235 -14.65 -9.99 5.68
CA LEU A 235 -16.08 -10.31 5.65
C LEU A 235 -16.35 -11.69 6.24
N VAL A 236 -15.53 -12.70 5.92
CA VAL A 236 -15.66 -14.04 6.54
C VAL A 236 -15.53 -13.99 8.07
N ILE A 237 -14.66 -13.12 8.60
CA ILE A 237 -14.50 -12.95 10.05
C ILE A 237 -15.69 -12.22 10.67
N THR A 238 -16.16 -11.15 10.03
CA THR A 238 -17.12 -10.19 10.61
C THR A 238 -18.59 -10.60 10.38
N GLU A 239 -18.89 -11.15 9.21
CA GLU A 239 -20.25 -11.53 8.80
C GLU A 239 -20.45 -13.06 8.74
N GLY A 240 -19.36 -13.82 8.89
CA GLY A 240 -19.34 -15.25 8.69
C GLY A 240 -19.19 -15.64 7.21
N GLY A 241 -18.96 -16.93 6.96
CA GLY A 241 -18.72 -17.42 5.60
C GLY A 241 -17.91 -18.70 5.60
N LYS A 242 -17.40 -19.08 4.43
CA LYS A 242 -16.48 -20.20 4.26
C LYS A 242 -15.32 -19.78 3.39
N LEU A 243 -14.12 -20.21 3.75
CA LEU A 243 -12.93 -20.12 2.90
C LEU A 243 -12.94 -21.27 1.90
N SER A 244 -13.30 -20.98 0.67
CA SER A 244 -13.14 -21.90 -0.46
C SER A 244 -13.16 -21.12 -1.78
N ASP A 245 -12.64 -21.73 -2.84
CA ASP A 245 -12.66 -21.14 -4.18
C ASP A 245 -14.08 -20.73 -4.60
N ASP A 246 -15.08 -21.61 -4.45
CA ASP A 246 -16.48 -21.31 -4.83
C ASP A 246 -17.05 -20.06 -4.13
N TYR A 247 -16.72 -19.85 -2.85
CA TYR A 247 -17.25 -18.71 -2.08
C TYR A 247 -16.55 -17.42 -2.46
N TYR A 248 -15.24 -17.47 -2.69
CA TYR A 248 -14.48 -16.32 -3.16
C TYR A 248 -14.90 -15.93 -4.59
N GLU A 249 -15.06 -16.89 -5.50
CA GLU A 249 -15.55 -16.65 -6.86
C GLU A 249 -16.95 -16.02 -6.87
N ALA A 250 -17.85 -16.49 -5.99
CA ALA A 250 -19.16 -15.90 -5.81
C ALA A 250 -19.08 -14.46 -5.28
N HIS A 251 -18.19 -14.18 -4.32
CA HIS A 251 -17.94 -12.85 -3.78
C HIS A 251 -17.45 -11.89 -4.88
N ILE A 252 -16.42 -12.25 -5.64
CA ILE A 252 -15.90 -11.42 -6.74
C ILE A 252 -16.98 -11.15 -7.80
N LYS A 253 -17.79 -12.15 -8.13
CA LYS A 253 -18.92 -11.95 -9.05
C LYS A 253 -19.95 -10.97 -8.50
N PHE A 254 -20.19 -10.97 -7.18
CA PHE A 254 -21.05 -9.99 -6.53
C PHE A 254 -20.45 -8.58 -6.62
N CYS A 255 -19.18 -8.41 -6.25
CA CYS A 255 -18.46 -7.13 -6.30
C CYS A 255 -18.53 -6.53 -7.71
N LYS A 256 -18.10 -7.26 -8.74
CA LYS A 256 -18.13 -6.79 -10.15
C LYS A 256 -19.53 -6.37 -10.62
N ASN A 257 -20.59 -7.05 -10.17
CA ASN A 257 -21.95 -6.67 -10.50
C ASN A 257 -22.41 -5.39 -9.76
N PHE A 258 -21.88 -5.15 -8.56
CA PHE A 258 -22.14 -3.94 -7.80
C PHE A 258 -21.40 -2.74 -8.39
N GLU A 259 -20.11 -2.89 -8.68
CA GLU A 259 -19.26 -1.87 -9.30
C GLU A 259 -19.84 -1.39 -10.62
N LYS A 260 -20.26 -2.31 -11.49
CA LYS A 260 -20.93 -1.95 -12.75
C LYS A 260 -22.16 -1.06 -12.55
N LYS A 261 -22.96 -1.32 -11.50
CA LYS A 261 -24.14 -0.50 -11.18
C LYS A 261 -23.75 0.86 -10.57
N LEU A 262 -22.57 0.95 -9.97
CA LEU A 262 -22.02 2.17 -9.43
C LEU A 262 -21.50 3.06 -10.56
N ASP A 263 -20.74 2.49 -11.50
CA ASP A 263 -20.26 3.17 -12.71
C ASP A 263 -21.39 3.79 -13.52
N ASP A 264 -22.51 3.07 -13.68
CA ASP A 264 -23.73 3.57 -14.34
C ASP A 264 -24.32 4.83 -13.68
N LYS A 265 -23.89 5.18 -12.46
CA LYS A 265 -24.35 6.34 -11.68
C LYS A 265 -23.27 7.41 -11.47
N ILE A 266 -22.05 7.19 -11.94
CA ILE A 266 -20.97 8.16 -11.83
C ILE A 266 -21.17 9.22 -12.92
N GLU A 267 -21.65 10.40 -12.53
CA GLU A 267 -21.61 11.59 -13.40
C GLU A 267 -20.18 11.88 -13.86
N ASP A 268 -20.07 12.35 -15.11
CA ASP A 268 -18.80 12.66 -15.76
C ASP A 268 -18.06 13.76 -14.98
N GLU A 269 -16.94 13.43 -14.35
CA GLU A 269 -16.07 14.38 -13.62
C GLU A 269 -14.98 14.86 -14.58
N PRO A 270 -15.06 16.12 -15.07
CA PRO A 270 -14.17 16.60 -16.12
C PRO A 270 -12.73 16.86 -15.63
N ASP A 271 -12.52 17.04 -14.32
CA ASP A 271 -11.17 17.16 -13.76
C ASP A 271 -10.59 15.76 -13.50
N PRO A 272 -9.55 15.34 -14.25
CA PRO A 272 -9.04 13.97 -14.13
C PRO A 272 -8.43 13.66 -12.76
N LEU A 273 -7.95 14.67 -12.02
CA LEU A 273 -7.52 14.48 -10.63
C LEU A 273 -8.70 14.23 -9.69
N ARG A 274 -9.82 14.93 -9.88
CA ARG A 274 -11.04 14.63 -9.11
C ARG A 274 -11.63 13.28 -9.48
N HIS A 275 -11.54 12.91 -10.76
CA HIS A 275 -11.97 11.61 -11.24
C HIS A 275 -11.21 10.48 -10.56
N ILE A 276 -9.86 10.53 -10.53
CA ILE A 276 -9.08 9.50 -9.84
C ILE A 276 -9.31 9.51 -8.32
N ILE A 277 -9.44 10.68 -7.68
CA ILE A 277 -9.76 10.77 -6.24
C ILE A 277 -11.11 10.12 -5.95
N ARG A 278 -12.11 10.34 -6.81
CA ARG A 278 -13.42 9.71 -6.68
C ARG A 278 -13.32 8.19 -6.84
N ALA A 279 -12.61 7.71 -7.85
CA ALA A 279 -12.39 6.28 -8.05
C ALA A 279 -11.72 5.63 -6.83
N ILE A 280 -10.68 6.27 -6.28
CA ILE A 280 -9.99 5.79 -5.08
C ILE A 280 -10.93 5.72 -3.87
N ASN A 281 -11.77 6.74 -3.66
CA ASN A 281 -12.74 6.72 -2.57
C ASN A 281 -13.84 5.66 -2.74
N LEU A 282 -14.14 5.24 -3.98
CA LEU A 282 -15.18 4.24 -4.23
C LEU A 282 -14.65 2.81 -4.19
N TYR A 283 -13.43 2.60 -4.69
CA TYR A 283 -12.88 1.27 -4.94
C TYR A 283 -11.77 0.88 -3.96
N ILE A 284 -11.20 1.82 -3.19
CA ILE A 284 -10.06 1.55 -2.30
C ILE A 284 -10.34 1.92 -0.84
N LEU A 285 -10.88 3.11 -0.57
CA LEU A 285 -11.02 3.65 0.80
C LEU A 285 -12.38 3.34 1.44
#